data_AF-A0A259SL34-F1
#
_entry.id   AF-A0A259SL34-F1
#
_cell.length_a   1.000
_cell.length_b   1.000
_cell.length_c   1.000
_cell.angle_alpha   90.00
_cell.angle_beta   90.00
_cell.angle_gamma   90.00
#
_symmetry.space_group_name_H-M   'P 1'
#
loop_
_entity.id
_entity.type
_entity.pdbx_description
1 polymer ?
#
loop_
_entity_poly.entity_id
_entity_poly.type
_entity_poly.pdbx_seq_one_letter_code
_entity_poly.pdbx_strand_id
1 'polypeptide(L)'
;MSTPQPDRTPEIVEARVRRAPRWGVFLGIGVGVGVVLAFVLTVFGNFGASEATQVAYPFGQVFGFLLLWTVPVGIALLGVIALIFERTARRSERVVRVDRETVAE
;
A
#
# COMPACT_ATOMS: atom_id res chain seq x y z
N MET A 1 -48.05 35.40 -23.82
CA MET A 1 -47.83 34.04 -24.38
C MET A 1 -46.63 33.45 -23.64
N SER A 2 -46.87 32.82 -22.48
CA SER A 2 -45.81 32.25 -21.65
C SER A 2 -45.61 30.80 -22.05
N THR A 3 -44.43 30.46 -22.58
CA THR A 3 -44.06 29.07 -22.88
C THR A 3 -43.96 28.27 -21.59
N PRO A 4 -44.53 27.05 -21.50
CA PRO A 4 -44.32 26.18 -20.35
C PRO A 4 -42.82 25.84 -20.26
N GLN A 5 -42.18 26.22 -19.16
CA GLN A 5 -40.84 25.75 -18.84
C GLN A 5 -40.96 24.25 -18.55
N PRO A 6 -40.20 23.37 -19.23
CA PRO A 6 -40.30 21.93 -18.99
C PRO A 6 -40.00 21.65 -17.53
N ASP A 7 -40.86 20.86 -16.88
CA ASP A 7 -40.64 20.31 -15.55
C ASP A 7 -39.26 19.66 -15.52
N ARG A 8 -38.30 20.32 -14.87
CA ARG A 8 -36.98 19.75 -14.64
C ARG A 8 -37.13 18.75 -13.50
N THR A 9 -37.55 17.54 -13.83
CA THR A 9 -37.46 16.40 -12.91
C THR A 9 -35.99 16.30 -12.48
N PRO A 10 -35.68 16.36 -11.18
CA PRO A 10 -34.31 16.32 -10.71
C PRO A 10 -33.68 14.99 -11.14
N GLU A 11 -32.77 15.06 -12.11
CA GLU A 11 -31.99 13.91 -12.56
C GLU A 11 -30.92 13.64 -11.50
N ILE A 12 -31.18 12.64 -10.66
CA ILE A 12 -30.27 12.19 -9.60
C ILE A 12 -29.09 11.51 -10.28
N VAL A 13 -28.04 12.28 -10.60
CA VAL A 13 -26.80 11.73 -11.14
C VAL A 13 -26.00 11.13 -9.98
N GLU A 14 -26.02 9.80 -9.89
CA GLU A 14 -25.24 9.01 -8.94
C GLU A 14 -23.74 9.05 -9.28
N ALA A 15 -23.02 10.02 -8.72
CA ALA A 15 -21.56 10.06 -8.82
C ALA A 15 -20.94 9.05 -7.83
N ARG A 16 -20.49 7.91 -8.36
CA ARG A 16 -19.82 6.85 -7.57
C ARG A 16 -18.40 7.28 -7.22
N VAL A 17 -18.22 8.01 -6.10
CA VAL A 17 -16.90 8.34 -5.55
C VAL A 17 -16.26 7.06 -5.00
N ARG A 18 -15.51 6.34 -5.85
CA ARG A 18 -14.67 5.23 -5.40
C ARG A 18 -13.50 5.82 -4.62
N ARG A 19 -13.45 5.61 -3.30
CA ARG A 19 -12.22 5.81 -2.54
C ARG A 19 -11.15 4.88 -3.14
N ALA A 20 -10.10 5.46 -3.72
CA ALA A 20 -8.96 4.70 -4.19
C ALA A 20 -8.24 4.09 -2.96
N PRO A 21 -8.19 2.75 -2.82
CA PRO A 21 -7.47 2.11 -1.72
C PRO A 21 -5.97 2.43 -1.79
N ARG A 22 -5.38 2.85 -0.66
CA ARG A 22 -3.99 3.33 -0.57
C ARG A 22 -2.96 2.18 -0.51
N TRP A 23 -2.94 1.33 -1.53
CA TRP A 23 -2.01 0.20 -1.64
C TRP A 23 -0.54 0.59 -1.62
N GLY A 24 -0.22 1.77 -2.19
CA GLY A 24 1.16 2.26 -2.28
C GLY A 24 1.85 2.44 -0.93
N VAL A 25 1.10 2.73 0.14
CA VAL A 25 1.68 2.94 1.48
C VAL A 25 2.21 1.62 2.05
N PHE A 26 1.44 0.53 1.96
CA PHE A 26 1.86 -0.77 2.48
C PHE A 26 3.03 -1.35 1.70
N LEU A 27 3.04 -1.18 0.37
CA LEU A 27 4.16 -1.57 -0.48
C LEU A 27 5.42 -0.77 -0.12
N GLY A 28 5.29 0.55 0.06
CA GLY A 28 6.41 1.41 0.46
C GLY A 28 6.99 1.05 1.83
N ILE A 29 6.13 0.75 2.81
CA ILE A 29 6.57 0.25 4.13
C ILE A 29 7.25 -1.12 3.97
N GLY A 30 6.73 -1.99 3.11
CA GLY A 30 7.34 -3.28 2.75
C GLY A 30 8.77 -3.16 2.27
N VAL A 31 9.02 -2.24 1.34
CA VAL A 31 10.36 -1.92 0.85
C VAL A 31 11.23 -1.39 1.99
N GLY A 32 10.73 -0.42 2.76
CA GLY A 32 11.50 0.18 3.87
C GLY A 32 11.92 -0.86 4.91
N VAL A 33 11.00 -1.72 5.33
CA VAL A 33 11.28 -2.81 6.29
C VAL A 33 12.28 -3.81 5.70
N GLY A 34 12.16 -4.17 4.42
CA GLY A 34 13.10 -5.06 3.74
C GLY A 34 14.52 -4.47 3.69
N VAL A 35 14.66 -3.18 3.37
CA VAL A 35 15.96 -2.48 3.35
C VAL A 35 16.57 -2.42 4.75
N VAL A 36 15.78 -2.07 5.76
CA VAL A 36 16.25 -2.04 7.16
C VAL A 36 16.70 -3.44 7.60
N LEU A 37 15.94 -4.48 7.26
CA LEU A 37 16.29 -5.85 7.57
C LEU A 37 17.59 -6.27 6.86
N ALA A 38 17.75 -5.98 5.58
CA ALA A 38 19.00 -6.24 4.84
C ALA A 38 20.19 -5.53 5.50
N PHE A 39 20.00 -4.27 5.92
CA PHE A 39 21.05 -3.50 6.55
C PHE A 39 21.47 -4.10 7.89
N VAL A 40 20.50 -4.43 8.75
CA VAL A 40 20.73 -5.10 10.04
C VAL A 40 21.42 -6.44 9.80
N LEU A 41 20.90 -7.26 8.88
CA LEU A 41 21.53 -8.53 8.53
C LEU A 41 22.96 -8.34 8.03
N THR A 42 23.26 -7.29 7.25
CA THR A 42 24.60 -7.01 6.76
C THR A 42 25.56 -6.59 7.87
N VAL A 43 25.11 -5.74 8.81
CA VAL A 43 25.95 -5.21 9.90
C VAL A 43 26.18 -6.26 10.99
N PHE A 44 25.16 -7.05 11.34
CA PHE A 44 25.21 -8.04 12.42
C PHE A 44 25.53 -9.45 11.93
N GLY A 45 25.32 -9.74 10.65
CA GLY A 45 25.75 -10.98 10.04
C GLY A 45 27.26 -11.00 10.01
N ASN A 46 27.85 -11.91 10.78
CA ASN A 46 29.29 -12.13 10.80
C ASN A 46 29.73 -12.77 9.47
N PHE A 47 29.71 -11.99 8.39
CA PHE A 47 30.16 -12.37 7.05
C PHE A 47 31.68 -12.26 6.91
N GLY A 48 32.41 -12.53 8.00
CA GLY A 48 33.85 -12.76 7.95
C GLY A 48 34.17 -13.91 6.98
N ALA A 49 35.42 -13.97 6.51
CA ALA A 49 35.87 -14.98 5.55
C ALA A 49 35.38 -16.37 5.98
N SER A 50 34.44 -16.92 5.19
CA SER A 50 33.94 -18.26 5.44
C SER A 50 35.11 -19.24 5.30
N GLU A 51 35.38 -20.04 6.35
CA GLU A 51 36.41 -21.09 6.31
C GLU A 51 36.25 -22.02 5.09
N ALA A 52 35.02 -22.13 4.56
CA ALA A 52 34.68 -22.95 3.41
C ALA A 52 35.04 -22.35 2.04
N THR A 53 35.29 -21.05 1.92
CA THR A 53 35.48 -20.40 0.59
C THR A 53 36.71 -19.51 0.52
N GLN A 54 37.35 -19.14 1.64
CA GLN A 54 38.57 -18.31 1.68
C GLN A 54 38.43 -16.96 0.93
N VAL A 55 37.19 -16.53 0.64
CA VAL A 55 36.88 -15.28 -0.04
C VAL A 55 36.00 -14.44 0.89
N ALA A 56 36.49 -13.26 1.25
CA ALA A 56 35.71 -12.25 1.93
C ALA A 56 34.93 -11.45 0.88
N TYR A 57 33.60 -11.53 0.93
CA TYR A 57 32.76 -10.69 0.07
C TYR A 57 32.72 -9.26 0.62
N PRO A 58 32.89 -8.23 -0.22
CA PRO A 58 32.81 -6.84 0.22
C PRO A 58 31.39 -6.50 0.71
N PHE A 59 31.31 -5.61 1.69
CA PHE A 59 30.06 -5.21 2.36
C PHE A 59 28.91 -4.87 1.39
N GLY A 60 29.19 -4.11 0.33
CA GLY A 60 28.19 -3.71 -0.66
C GLY A 60 27.60 -4.88 -1.45
N GLN A 61 28.38 -5.94 -1.67
CA GLN A 61 27.92 -7.13 -2.41
C GLN A 61 26.96 -7.96 -1.56
N VAL A 62 27.30 -8.19 -0.29
CA VAL A 62 26.42 -8.91 0.65
C VAL A 62 25.11 -8.16 0.86
N PHE A 63 25.18 -6.84 1.04
CA PHE A 63 24.00 -5.98 1.16
C PHE A 63 23.10 -6.06 -0.08
N GLY A 64 23.68 -5.95 -1.28
CA GLY A 64 22.94 -6.06 -2.54
C GLY A 64 22.23 -7.40 -2.70
N PHE A 65 22.89 -8.51 -2.36
CA PHE A 65 22.26 -9.84 -2.39
C PHE A 65 21.13 -9.99 -1.37
N LEU A 66 21.31 -9.46 -0.17
CA LEU A 66 20.27 -9.47 0.86
C LEU A 66 19.05 -8.65 0.42
N LEU A 67 19.25 -7.51 -0.24
CA LEU A 67 18.15 -6.70 -0.78
C LEU A 67 17.29 -7.47 -1.79
N LEU A 68 17.88 -8.32 -2.64
CA LEU A 68 17.16 -9.12 -3.63
C LEU A 68 16.10 -10.05 -3.00
N TRP A 69 16.32 -10.50 -1.77
CA TRP A 69 15.38 -11.39 -1.06
C TRP A 69 14.54 -10.64 -0.03
N THR A 70 15.15 -9.80 0.79
CA THR A 70 14.47 -9.10 1.88
C THR A 70 13.42 -8.11 1.40
N VAL A 71 13.64 -7.41 0.28
CA VAL A 71 12.68 -6.44 -0.25
C VAL A 71 11.44 -7.14 -0.80
N PRO A 72 11.52 -8.13 -1.71
CA PRO A 72 10.33 -8.87 -2.16
C PRO A 72 9.59 -9.58 -1.02
N VAL A 73 10.31 -10.16 -0.06
CA VAL A 73 9.69 -10.79 1.11
C VAL A 73 8.98 -9.75 1.98
N GLY A 74 9.59 -8.59 2.23
CA GLY A 74 8.98 -7.49 2.98
C GLY A 74 7.71 -6.95 2.31
N ILE A 75 7.76 -6.76 0.98
CA ILE A 75 6.60 -6.39 0.16
C ILE A 75 5.52 -7.47 0.25
N ALA A 76 5.87 -8.75 0.10
CA ALA A 76 4.90 -9.84 0.13
C ALA A 76 4.20 -9.93 1.49
N LEU A 77 4.95 -9.87 2.59
CA LEU A 77 4.40 -9.93 3.94
C LEU A 77 3.48 -8.73 4.22
N LEU A 78 3.95 -7.51 3.98
CA LEU A 78 3.14 -6.32 4.25
C LEU A 78 2.01 -6.12 3.24
N GLY A 79 2.15 -6.62 2.02
CA GLY A 79 1.09 -6.70 1.02
C GLY A 79 -0.02 -7.67 1.42
N VAL A 80 0.33 -8.85 1.96
CA VAL A 80 -0.66 -9.80 2.51
C VAL A 80 -1.36 -9.20 3.72
N ILE A 81 -0.62 -8.54 4.62
CA ILE A 81 -1.22 -7.80 5.75
C ILE A 81 -2.19 -6.73 5.23
N ALA A 82 -1.81 -5.96 4.21
CA ALA A 82 -2.68 -4.97 3.58
C ALA A 82 -3.97 -5.59 3.02
N LEU A 83 -3.87 -6.75 2.36
CA LEU A 83 -5.02 -7.49 1.84
C LEU A 83 -5.96 -7.93 2.98
N ILE A 84 -5.41 -8.41 4.09
CA ILE A 84 -6.19 -8.79 5.28
C ILE A 84 -6.88 -7.57 5.88
N PHE A 85 -6.18 -6.45 6.02
CA PHE A 85 -6.76 -5.20 6.52
C PHE A 85 -7.87 -4.69 5.61
N GLU A 86 -7.68 -4.73 4.29
CA GLU A 86 -8.72 -4.35 3.33
C GLU A 86 -9.93 -5.30 3.43
N ARG A 87 -9.71 -6.60 3.59
CA ARG A 87 -10.77 -7.60 3.78
C ARG A 87 -11.61 -7.29 5.03
N THR A 88 -10.96 -6.96 6.14
CA THR A 88 -11.62 -6.60 7.40
C THR A 88 -12.27 -5.21 7.32
N ALA A 89 -11.63 -4.24 6.68
CA ALA A 89 -12.16 -2.89 6.50
C ALA A 89 -13.42 -2.87 5.61
N ARG A 90 -13.47 -3.69 4.56
CA ARG A 90 -14.70 -3.91 3.77
C ARG A 90 -15.84 -4.49 4.60
N ARG A 91 -15.53 -5.27 5.65
CA ARG A 91 -16.54 -5.75 6.62
C ARG A 91 -16.96 -4.66 7.62
N SER A 92 -16.14 -3.62 7.79
CA SER A 92 -16.32 -2.52 8.74
C SER A 92 -16.75 -1.21 8.07
N GLU A 93 -17.18 -1.22 6.81
CA GLU A 93 -17.90 -0.10 6.21
C GLU A 93 -19.34 -0.10 6.76
N ARG A 94 -19.48 0.41 7.98
CA ARG A 94 -20.78 0.73 8.55
C ARG A 94 -21.34 1.90 7.73
N VAL A 95 -22.41 1.61 7.00
CA VAL A 95 -23.17 2.49 6.12
C VAL A 95 -23.48 3.82 6.83
N VAL A 96 -22.83 4.91 6.41
CA VAL A 96 -23.23 6.27 6.79
C VAL A 96 -24.11 6.81 5.68
N ARG A 97 -25.40 6.99 5.98
CA ARG A 97 -26.36 7.66 5.11
C ARG A 97 -25.96 9.14 5.04
N VAL A 98 -25.53 9.60 3.87
CA VAL A 98 -25.29 11.02 3.60
C VAL A 98 -26.57 11.56 2.96
N ASP A 99 -27.29 12.39 3.70
CA ASP A 99 -28.39 13.18 3.15
C ASP A 99 -27.78 14.34 2.36
N ARG A 100 -28.09 14.44 1.06
CA ARG A 100 -27.52 15.45 0.17
C ARG A 100 -28.43 16.67 0.16
N GLU A 101 -28.18 17.62 1.05
CA GLU A 101 -28.85 18.92 1.02
C GLU A 101 -28.11 19.84 0.02
N THR A 102 -28.77 20.17 -1.09
CA THR A 102 -28.25 21.11 -2.09
C THR A 102 -28.85 22.49 -1.79
N VAL A 103 -28.04 23.40 -1.23
CA VAL A 103 -28.40 24.81 -1.07
C VAL A 103 -28.09 25.50 -2.40
N ALA A 104 -29.12 26.07 -3.05
CA ALA A 104 -28.98 26.96 -4.19
C ALA A 104 -29.15 28.40 -3.68
N GLU A 105 -28.20 29.27 -4.04
CA GLU A 105 -28.26 30.73 -3.89
C GLU A 105 -29.11 31.37 -5.00
#